data_AF-A0A2S1XPJ9-F1
#
_entry.id   AF-A0A2S1XPJ9-F1
#
_cell.length_a   1.000
_cell.length_b   1.000
_cell.length_c   1.000
_cell.angle_alpha   90.00
_cell.angle_beta   90.00
_cell.angle_gamma   90.00
#
_symmetry.space_group_name_H-M   'P 1'
#
loop_
_entity.id
_entity.type
_entity.pdbx_description
1 polymer ?
#
loop_
_entity_poly.entity_id
_entity_poly.type
_entity_poly.pdbx_seq_one_letter_code
_entity_poly.pdbx_strand_id
1 'polypeptide(L)'
;MGKSYIGYPQLPPGRTRVDLKNIPDDVANDYKEACAVIPVSSMAAAALARRCLQAILRNQGYNHRDLVQQIKGVLEETDSRKSLPQSLFDSVDAIRNFGNFSAHPMNDITTLQVIQVEPHEAEWCLEIVEELFDYYYNRPAVAAAKKAALNDKLKAAGKPAALGGLAESADQSLNHPQKSQ
;
A
#
# COMPACT_ATOMS: atom_id res chain seq x y z
N MET A 1 -13.58 10.86 -36.95
CA MET A 1 -13.83 11.12 -35.52
C MET A 1 -12.66 10.59 -34.69
N GLY A 2 -11.67 11.44 -34.40
CA GLY A 2 -10.57 11.08 -33.50
C GLY A 2 -11.01 11.27 -32.05
N LYS A 3 -10.86 10.23 -31.22
CA LYS A 3 -11.05 10.36 -29.77
C LYS A 3 -9.88 11.18 -29.24
N SER A 4 -10.16 12.41 -28.81
CA SER A 4 -9.20 13.24 -28.08
C SER A 4 -9.00 12.60 -26.72
N TYR A 5 -7.93 11.82 -26.55
CA TYR A 5 -7.50 11.41 -25.23
C TYR A 5 -7.00 12.66 -24.51
N ILE A 6 -7.66 13.01 -23.40
CA ILE A 6 -7.20 14.03 -22.47
C ILE A 6 -5.79 13.59 -22.04
N GLY A 7 -4.77 14.26 -22.58
CA GLY A 7 -3.38 13.95 -22.29
C GLY A 7 -3.12 14.16 -20.80
N TYR A 8 -2.82 13.08 -20.08
CA TYR A 8 -2.27 13.19 -18.74
C TYR A 8 -0.92 13.90 -18.84
N PRO A 9 -0.64 14.90 -17.98
CA PRO A 9 0.62 15.60 -18.01
C PRO A 9 1.75 14.61 -17.72
N GLN A 10 2.54 14.33 -18.75
CA GLN A 10 3.74 13.52 -18.69
C GLN A 10 4.61 13.97 -17.51
N LEU A 11 4.88 13.06 -16.58
CA LEU A 11 5.69 13.37 -15.42
C LEU A 11 7.14 13.63 -15.88
N PRO A 12 7.77 14.73 -15.45
CA PRO A 12 9.19 14.92 -15.70
C PRO A 12 9.99 13.80 -15.01
N PRO A 13 11.08 13.30 -15.64
CA PRO A 13 11.91 12.26 -15.05
C PRO A 13 12.40 12.68 -13.65
N GLY A 14 12.21 11.80 -12.65
CA GLY A 14 12.74 11.99 -11.30
C GLY A 14 11.83 12.71 -10.30
N ARG A 15 10.54 12.93 -10.61
CA ARG A 15 9.58 13.52 -9.66
C ARG A 15 8.70 12.45 -9.02
N THR A 16 8.99 12.09 -7.76
CA THR A 16 8.07 11.27 -6.95
C THR A 16 6.92 12.14 -6.43
N ARG A 17 5.66 11.74 -6.67
CA ARG A 17 4.48 12.46 -6.16
C ARG A 17 4.21 12.25 -4.66
N VAL A 18 4.88 11.26 -4.07
CA VAL A 18 4.63 10.76 -2.70
C VAL A 18 5.85 10.99 -1.80
N ASP A 19 5.61 11.34 -0.54
CA ASP A 19 6.67 11.35 0.47
C ASP A 19 7.09 9.90 0.79
N LEU A 20 8.32 9.54 0.41
CA LEU A 20 8.87 8.20 0.64
C LEU A 20 9.47 8.01 2.04
N LYS A 21 9.50 9.05 2.88
CA LYS A 21 10.17 9.02 4.19
C LYS A 21 9.62 7.95 5.14
N ASN A 22 8.34 7.62 5.06
CA ASN A 22 7.70 6.64 5.93
C ASN A 22 7.55 5.26 5.29
N ILE A 23 8.00 5.10 4.04
CA ILE A 23 7.92 3.84 3.29
C ILE A 23 9.20 3.03 3.52
N PRO A 24 9.11 1.71 3.76
CA PRO A 24 10.27 0.84 3.86
C PRO A 24 11.18 0.91 2.63
N ASP A 25 12.49 0.88 2.84
CA ASP A 25 13.49 1.11 1.78
C ASP A 25 13.37 0.12 0.62
N ASP A 26 13.06 -1.14 0.89
CA ASP A 26 12.86 -2.18 -0.11
C ASP A 26 11.71 -1.82 -1.06
N VAL A 27 10.57 -1.38 -0.52
CA VAL A 27 9.41 -0.99 -1.31
C VAL A 27 9.63 0.34 -2.03
N ALA A 28 10.29 1.29 -1.37
CA ALA A 28 10.60 2.60 -1.95
C ALA A 28 11.58 2.48 -3.13
N ASN A 29 12.54 1.57 -3.07
CA ASN A 29 13.49 1.34 -4.16
C ASN A 29 12.83 0.70 -5.37
N ASP A 30 11.98 -0.32 -5.16
CA ASP A 30 11.20 -0.95 -6.23
C ASP A 30 10.32 0.08 -6.97
N TYR A 31 9.69 0.99 -6.23
CA TYR A 31 8.87 2.04 -6.80
C TYR A 31 9.71 3.05 -7.61
N LYS A 32 10.88 3.47 -7.12
CA LYS A 32 11.78 4.36 -7.86
C LYS A 32 12.27 3.71 -9.16
N GLU A 33 12.62 2.43 -9.12
CA GLU A 33 12.98 1.66 -10.32
C GLU A 33 11.81 1.60 -11.31
N ALA A 34 10.60 1.35 -10.82
CA ALA A 34 9.40 1.32 -11.65
C ALA A 34 9.18 2.65 -12.37
N CYS A 35 9.27 3.78 -11.66
CA CYS A 35 9.18 5.11 -12.25
C CYS A 35 10.27 5.36 -13.30
N ALA A 36 11.50 4.93 -13.04
CA ALA A 36 12.62 5.12 -13.96
C ALA A 36 12.47 4.30 -15.25
N VAL A 37 11.81 3.14 -15.18
CA VAL A 37 11.68 2.23 -16.32
C VAL A 37 10.44 2.49 -17.18
N ILE A 38 9.46 3.30 -16.76
CA ILE A 38 8.28 3.67 -17.56
C ILE A 38 8.63 4.05 -19.01
N PRO A 39 9.55 5.01 -19.28
CA PRO A 39 9.86 5.42 -20.65
C PRO A 39 10.64 4.37 -21.45
N VAL A 40 11.17 3.33 -20.78
CA VAL A 40 11.97 2.26 -21.40
C VAL A 40 11.11 1.03 -21.68
N SER A 41 10.27 0.64 -20.72
CA SER A 41 9.37 -0.51 -20.82
C SER A 41 8.21 -0.37 -19.83
N SER A 42 7.04 -0.03 -20.35
CA SER A 42 5.81 0.04 -19.58
C SER A 42 5.43 -1.31 -18.95
N MET A 43 5.74 -2.42 -19.64
CA MET A 43 5.60 -3.77 -19.09
C MET A 43 6.49 -3.99 -17.85
N ALA A 44 7.76 -3.57 -17.91
CA ALA A 44 8.66 -3.68 -16.76
C ALA A 44 8.19 -2.80 -15.60
N ALA A 45 7.74 -1.57 -15.88
CA ALA A 45 7.20 -0.66 -14.87
C ALA A 45 5.96 -1.26 -14.17
N ALA A 46 5.03 -1.82 -14.93
CA ALA A 46 3.85 -2.49 -14.36
C ALA A 46 4.22 -3.74 -13.54
N ALA A 47 5.24 -4.51 -13.96
CA ALA A 47 5.72 -5.66 -13.20
C ALA A 47 6.35 -5.22 -11.86
N LEU A 48 7.16 -4.16 -11.85
CA LEU A 48 7.76 -3.60 -10.64
C LEU A 48 6.70 -2.98 -9.71
N ALA A 49 5.68 -2.31 -10.25
CA ALA A 49 4.54 -1.81 -9.47
C ALA A 49 3.79 -2.95 -8.76
N ARG A 50 3.58 -4.09 -9.44
CA ARG A 50 3.00 -5.30 -8.82
C ARG A 50 3.89 -5.88 -7.72
N ARG A 51 5.22 -5.85 -7.89
CA ARG A 51 6.18 -6.24 -6.84
C ARG A 51 6.07 -5.31 -5.61
N CYS A 52 5.97 -4.01 -5.83
CA CYS A 52 5.71 -3.03 -4.77
C CYS A 52 4.42 -3.36 -4.02
N LEU A 53 3.31 -3.57 -4.75
CA LEU A 53 2.03 -3.94 -4.16
C LEU A 53 2.14 -5.20 -3.31
N GLN A 54 2.84 -6.22 -3.81
CA GLN A 54 3.05 -7.46 -3.08
C GLN A 54 3.79 -7.23 -1.75
N ALA A 55 4.82 -6.38 -1.76
CA ALA A 55 5.58 -6.04 -0.56
C ALA A 55 4.74 -5.22 0.44
N ILE A 56 3.96 -4.25 -0.05
CA ILE A 56 3.01 -3.49 0.78
C ILE A 56 2.04 -4.44 1.48
N LEU A 57 1.39 -5.34 0.75
CA LEU A 57 0.40 -6.26 1.31
C LEU A 57 1.02 -7.24 2.32
N ARG A 58 2.25 -7.70 2.09
CA ARG A 58 3.00 -8.52 3.07
C ARG A 58 3.23 -7.77 4.38
N ASN A 59 3.61 -6.50 4.32
CA ASN A 59 3.81 -5.65 5.50
C ASN A 59 2.51 -5.47 6.32
N GLN A 60 1.36 -5.54 5.65
CA GLN A 60 0.05 -5.52 6.30
C GLN A 60 -0.41 -6.89 6.82
N GLY A 61 0.37 -7.95 6.62
CA GLY A 61 0.10 -9.30 7.11
C GLY A 61 -0.48 -10.27 6.08
N TYR A 62 -0.71 -9.83 4.84
CA TYR A 62 -1.25 -10.68 3.76
C TYR A 62 -0.12 -11.46 3.08
N ASN A 63 0.41 -12.47 3.77
CA ASN A 63 1.64 -13.19 3.41
C ASN A 63 1.45 -14.36 2.43
N HIS A 64 0.61 -14.22 1.42
CA HIS A 64 0.43 -15.27 0.40
C HIS A 64 1.57 -15.31 -0.61
N ARG A 65 1.75 -16.46 -1.26
CA ARG A 65 2.76 -16.64 -2.33
C ARG A 65 2.45 -15.79 -3.56
N ASP A 66 1.18 -15.79 -3.98
CA ASP A 66 0.73 -15.15 -5.21
C ASP A 66 0.01 -13.83 -4.89
N LEU A 67 0.31 -12.78 -5.65
CA LEU A 67 -0.28 -11.45 -5.47
C LEU A 67 -1.83 -11.50 -5.53
N VAL A 68 -2.40 -12.35 -6.39
CA VAL A 68 -3.86 -12.53 -6.49
C VAL A 68 -4.48 -12.96 -5.16
N GLN A 69 -3.82 -13.85 -4.42
CA GLN A 69 -4.31 -14.32 -3.13
C GLN A 69 -4.13 -13.25 -2.04
N GLN A 70 -3.06 -12.45 -2.11
CA GLN A 70 -2.89 -11.30 -1.22
C GLN A 70 -3.97 -10.25 -1.45
N ILE A 71 -4.27 -9.94 -2.71
CA ILE A 71 -5.34 -9.01 -3.08
C ILE A 71 -6.69 -9.53 -2.59
N LYS A 72 -7.01 -10.81 -2.80
CA LYS A 72 -8.23 -11.40 -2.22
C LYS A 72 -8.29 -11.20 -0.70
N GLY A 73 -7.20 -11.49 0.00
CA GLY A 73 -7.13 -11.34 1.45
C GLY A 73 -7.41 -9.91 1.94
N VAL A 74 -6.88 -8.88 1.26
CA VAL A 74 -7.16 -7.49 1.64
C VAL A 74 -8.58 -7.04 1.29
N LEU A 75 -9.15 -7.55 0.19
CA LEU A 75 -10.53 -7.25 -0.22
C LEU A 75 -11.57 -7.97 0.65
N GLU A 76 -11.22 -9.12 1.24
CA GLU A 76 -12.08 -9.88 2.15
C GLU A 76 -11.92 -9.45 3.62
N GLU A 77 -11.14 -8.39 3.90
CA GLU A 77 -10.92 -7.88 5.25
C GLU A 77 -12.22 -7.39 5.91
N THR A 78 -12.50 -7.89 7.11
CA THR A 78 -13.74 -7.60 7.85
C THR A 78 -13.52 -6.62 9.01
N ASP A 79 -12.27 -6.43 9.45
CA ASP A 79 -11.94 -5.38 10.42
C ASP A 79 -12.01 -4.01 9.71
N SER A 80 -13.06 -3.25 10.02
CA SER A 80 -13.27 -1.89 9.52
C SER A 80 -12.10 -0.91 9.73
N ARG A 81 -11.17 -1.23 10.66
CA ARG A 81 -9.96 -0.42 10.89
C ARG A 81 -8.83 -0.74 9.91
N LYS A 82 -8.91 -1.89 9.24
CA LYS A 82 -7.92 -2.37 8.28
C LYS A 82 -8.45 -2.39 6.84
N SER A 83 -9.75 -2.57 6.68
CA SER A 83 -10.42 -2.62 5.38
C SER A 83 -10.09 -1.38 4.55
N LEU A 84 -9.86 -1.56 3.25
CA LEU A 84 -9.60 -0.45 2.35
C LEU A 84 -10.84 0.44 2.19
N PRO A 85 -10.67 1.77 2.06
CA PRO A 85 -11.76 2.63 1.59
C PRO A 85 -12.14 2.26 0.15
N GLN A 86 -13.40 2.50 -0.22
CA GLN A 86 -13.97 2.02 -1.50
C GLN A 86 -13.12 2.38 -2.73
N SER A 87 -12.56 3.59 -2.79
CA SER A 87 -11.74 4.02 -3.93
C SER A 87 -10.46 3.18 -4.10
N LEU A 88 -9.83 2.80 -2.99
CA LEU A 88 -8.65 1.91 -2.99
C LEU A 88 -9.04 0.46 -3.23
N PHE A 89 -10.19 0.04 -2.71
CA PHE A 89 -10.73 -1.29 -2.95
C PHE A 89 -10.88 -1.56 -4.46
N ASP A 90 -11.59 -0.65 -5.16
CA ASP A 90 -11.85 -0.80 -6.60
C ASP A 90 -10.55 -0.78 -7.40
N SER A 91 -9.62 0.09 -7.03
CA SER A 91 -8.31 0.21 -7.68
C SER A 91 -7.46 -1.05 -7.50
N VAL A 92 -7.39 -1.60 -6.28
CA VAL A 92 -6.62 -2.81 -5.99
C VAL A 92 -7.24 -4.05 -6.64
N ASP A 93 -8.57 -4.19 -6.67
CA ASP A 93 -9.24 -5.25 -7.42
C ASP A 93 -8.98 -5.14 -8.93
N ALA A 94 -8.93 -3.91 -9.44
CA ALA A 94 -8.62 -3.69 -10.84
C ALA A 94 -7.17 -4.11 -11.20
N ILE A 95 -6.18 -3.97 -10.30
CA ILE A 95 -4.83 -4.53 -10.51
C ILE A 95 -4.86 -6.06 -10.59
N ARG A 96 -5.65 -6.72 -9.74
CA ARG A 96 -5.84 -8.18 -9.81
C ARG A 96 -6.38 -8.58 -11.19
N ASN A 97 -7.37 -7.84 -11.68
CA ASN A 97 -7.95 -8.09 -12.98
C ASN A 97 -7.01 -7.71 -14.12
N PHE A 98 -6.20 -6.64 -14.01
CA PHE A 98 -5.21 -6.20 -14.98
C PHE A 98 -4.02 -7.17 -15.08
N GLY A 99 -3.54 -7.71 -13.96
CA GLY A 99 -2.61 -8.84 -13.93
C GLY A 99 -3.14 -10.07 -14.64
N ASN A 100 -4.46 -10.29 -14.55
CA ASN A 100 -5.16 -11.31 -15.31
C ASN A 100 -5.55 -10.88 -16.73
N PHE A 101 -5.56 -9.59 -17.09
CA PHE A 101 -5.92 -9.08 -18.43
C PHE A 101 -4.73 -9.12 -19.39
N SER A 102 -3.51 -9.24 -18.84
CA SER A 102 -2.38 -9.86 -19.54
C SER A 102 -2.59 -11.37 -19.80
N ALA A 103 -3.73 -11.94 -19.39
CA ALA A 103 -4.25 -13.21 -19.89
C ALA A 103 -5.63 -12.94 -20.53
N HIS A 104 -5.87 -13.55 -21.68
CA HIS A 104 -7.17 -13.51 -22.33
C HIS A 104 -8.28 -14.12 -21.43
N PRO A 105 -9.57 -13.89 -21.75
CA PRO A 105 -10.67 -14.63 -21.14
C PRO A 105 -10.36 -16.12 -21.11
N MET A 106 -10.76 -16.74 -20.00
CA MET A 106 -10.39 -18.06 -19.46
C MET A 106 -10.67 -19.30 -20.35
N ASN A 107 -10.54 -19.18 -21.67
CA ASN A 107 -10.68 -20.26 -22.63
C ASN A 107 -9.44 -20.25 -23.55
N ASP A 108 -8.83 -21.43 -23.69
CA ASP A 108 -7.71 -21.77 -24.58
C ASP A 108 -6.26 -21.43 -24.14
N ILE A 109 -5.71 -22.39 -23.37
CA ILE A 109 -4.57 -23.23 -23.76
C ILE A 109 -3.62 -22.60 -24.82
N THR A 110 -2.45 -22.15 -24.34
CA THR A 110 -1.22 -21.95 -25.14
C THR A 110 -1.20 -20.78 -26.13
N THR A 111 -0.77 -19.60 -25.69
CA THR A 111 0.16 -18.78 -26.50
C THR A 111 1.08 -17.94 -25.61
N LEU A 112 2.37 -17.93 -25.93
CA LEU A 112 3.40 -17.02 -25.39
C LEU A 112 3.16 -15.59 -25.89
N GLN A 113 1.98 -15.03 -25.63
CA GLN A 113 1.65 -13.65 -26.00
C GLN A 113 2.10 -12.71 -24.88
N VAL A 114 3.20 -12.00 -25.13
CA VAL A 114 3.59 -10.84 -24.32
C VAL A 114 2.61 -9.72 -24.66
N ILE A 115 1.54 -9.61 -23.88
CA ILE A 115 0.58 -8.51 -24.03
C ILE A 115 1.30 -7.18 -23.76
N GLN A 116 1.18 -6.26 -24.71
CA GLN A 116 1.75 -4.92 -24.59
C GLN A 116 1.01 -4.16 -23.49
N VAL A 117 1.78 -3.61 -22.56
CA VAL A 117 1.28 -2.65 -21.56
C VAL A 117 1.54 -1.27 -22.13
N GLU A 118 0.50 -0.45 -22.20
CA GLU A 118 0.64 0.93 -22.63
C GLU A 118 1.22 1.79 -21.49
N PRO A 119 1.95 2.89 -21.80
CA PRO A 119 2.55 3.74 -20.78
C PRO A 119 1.55 4.23 -19.72
N HIS A 120 0.35 4.62 -20.13
CA HIS A 120 -0.69 5.11 -19.22
C HIS A 120 -1.24 4.02 -18.28
N GLU A 121 -1.21 2.74 -18.69
CA GLU A 121 -1.61 1.61 -17.83
C GLU A 121 -0.55 1.32 -16.78
N ALA A 122 0.73 1.44 -17.15
CA ALA A 122 1.84 1.33 -16.21
C ALA A 122 1.88 2.50 -15.21
N GLU A 123 1.62 3.72 -15.69
CA GLU A 123 1.46 4.90 -14.83
C GLU A 123 0.32 4.70 -13.84
N TRP A 124 -0.83 4.21 -14.30
CA TRP A 124 -1.96 3.93 -13.43
C TRP A 124 -1.66 2.87 -12.35
N CYS A 125 -0.89 1.83 -12.67
CA CYS A 125 -0.42 0.87 -11.65
C CYS A 125 0.41 1.56 -10.55
N LEU A 126 1.21 2.56 -10.92
CA LEU A 126 2.03 3.31 -9.97
C LEU A 126 1.20 4.29 -9.15
N GLU A 127 0.18 4.92 -9.74
CA GLU A 127 -0.77 5.76 -8.99
C GLU A 127 -1.46 4.97 -7.87
N ILE A 128 -1.83 3.72 -8.12
CA ILE A 128 -2.43 2.86 -7.08
C ILE A 128 -1.44 2.52 -5.97
N VAL A 129 -0.18 2.23 -6.33
CA VAL A 129 0.91 2.03 -5.34
C VAL A 129 1.12 3.30 -4.50
N GLU A 130 1.08 4.48 -5.13
CA GLU A 130 1.17 5.78 -4.46
C GLU A 130 0.02 6.01 -3.47
N GLU A 131 -1.22 5.69 -3.86
CA GLU A 131 -2.37 5.79 -2.95
C GLU A 131 -2.25 4.83 -1.77
N LEU A 132 -1.70 3.64 -1.97
CA LEU A 132 -1.43 2.68 -0.90
C LEU A 132 -0.28 3.12 0.01
N PHE A 133 0.74 3.80 -0.53
CA PHE A 133 1.77 4.44 0.29
C PHE A 133 1.18 5.49 1.21
N ASP A 134 0.30 6.33 0.67
CA ASP A 134 -0.40 7.32 1.47
C ASP A 134 -1.26 6.66 2.55
N TYR A 135 -2.04 5.63 2.19
CA TYR A 135 -2.96 4.96 3.11
C TYR A 135 -2.26 4.19 4.24
N TYR A 136 -1.26 3.36 3.92
CA TYR A 136 -0.64 2.46 4.90
C TYR A 136 0.53 3.06 5.66
N TYR A 137 1.21 4.07 5.11
CA TYR A 137 2.44 4.60 5.71
C TYR A 137 2.32 6.08 6.07
N ASN A 138 1.98 6.95 5.12
CA ASN A 138 2.05 8.40 5.36
C ASN A 138 0.90 8.91 6.25
N ARG A 139 -0.35 8.52 5.98
CA ARG A 139 -1.50 8.94 6.81
C ARG A 139 -1.37 8.48 8.26
N PRO A 140 -1.01 7.21 8.56
CA PRO A 140 -0.76 6.78 9.93
C PRO A 140 0.37 7.56 10.60
N ALA A 141 1.47 7.81 9.91
CA ALA A 141 2.60 8.59 10.45
C ALA A 141 2.18 10.03 10.79
N VAL A 142 1.45 10.70 9.89
CA VAL A 142 0.92 12.06 10.12
C VAL A 142 -0.07 12.07 11.29
N ALA A 143 -0.97 11.08 11.38
CA ALA A 143 -1.92 10.98 12.48
C ALA A 143 -1.21 10.76 13.83
N ALA A 144 -0.20 9.88 13.86
CA ALA A 144 0.62 9.63 15.04
C ALA A 144 1.35 10.89 15.50
N ALA A 145 1.97 11.64 14.58
CA ALA A 145 2.66 12.90 14.88
C ALA A 145 1.69 13.97 15.44
N LYS A 146 0.51 14.13 14.83
CA LYS A 146 -0.52 15.06 15.33
C LYS A 146 -1.00 14.68 16.72
N LYS A 147 -1.20 13.38 16.97
CA LYS A 147 -1.60 12.86 18.28
C LYS A 147 -0.52 13.09 19.34
N ALA A 148 0.74 12.84 19.02
CA ALA A 148 1.87 13.10 19.91
C ALA A 148 1.92 14.59 20.31
N ALA A 149 1.86 15.49 19.32
CA ALA A 149 1.85 16.93 19.57
C ALA A 149 0.64 17.39 20.41
N LEU A 150 -0.53 16.77 20.24
CA LEU A 150 -1.70 17.04 21.08
C LEU A 150 -1.49 16.57 22.52
N ASN A 151 -0.94 15.36 22.70
CA ASN A 151 -0.67 14.80 24.02
C ASN A 151 0.40 15.60 24.77
N ASP A 152 1.42 16.11 24.09
CA ASP A 152 2.42 17.00 24.70
C ASP A 152 1.77 18.29 25.23
N LYS A 153 0.83 18.87 24.47
CA LYS A 153 0.05 20.04 24.91
C LYS A 153 -0.87 19.73 26.09
N LEU A 154 -1.54 18.57 26.09
CA LEU A 154 -2.41 18.15 27.20
C LEU A 154 -1.60 17.92 28.48
N LYS A 155 -0.43 17.28 28.36
CA LYS A 155 0.51 17.07 29.46
C LYS A 155 1.00 18.40 30.04
N ALA A 156 1.38 19.36 29.19
CA ALA A 156 1.77 20.70 29.63
C ALA A 156 0.63 21.46 30.34
N ALA A 157 -0.62 21.15 29.99
CA ALA A 157 -1.82 21.74 30.59
C ALA A 157 -2.39 20.95 31.79
N GLY A 158 -1.72 19.88 32.25
CA GLY A 158 -2.20 19.03 33.35
C GLY A 158 -3.48 18.25 33.05
N LYS A 159 -3.82 18.05 31.76
CA LYS A 159 -5.01 17.31 31.31
C LYS A 159 -4.66 15.87 30.93
N PRO A 160 -5.62 14.91 31.05
CA PRO A 160 -5.40 13.54 30.62
C PRO A 160 -5.16 13.46 29.11
N ALA A 161 -4.41 12.44 28.69
CA ALA A 161 -4.13 12.18 27.27
C ALA A 161 -5.42 11.89 26.48
N ALA A 162 -5.43 12.22 25.19
CA ALA A 162 -6.55 11.88 24.33
C ALA A 162 -6.69 10.35 24.22
N LEU A 163 -7.91 9.83 24.39
CA LEU A 163 -8.20 8.39 24.32
C LEU A 163 -7.78 7.81 22.96
N GLY A 164 -7.06 6.68 23.01
CA GLY A 164 -6.65 5.92 21.83
C GLY A 164 -5.25 5.30 21.89
N GLY A 165 -4.63 5.15 23.07
CA GLY A 165 -3.41 4.35 23.23
C GLY A 165 -3.79 2.97 23.75
N LEU A 166 -3.38 1.91 23.04
CA LEU A 166 -3.19 0.59 23.66
C LEU A 166 -2.33 0.81 24.90
N ALA A 167 -2.85 0.38 26.05
CA ALA A 167 -2.21 0.54 27.34
C ALA A 167 -0.85 -0.16 27.34
N GLU A 168 0.21 0.63 27.45
CA GLU A 168 1.53 0.13 27.81
C GLU A 168 1.94 0.84 29.10
N SER A 169 1.51 0.24 30.22
CA SER A 169 2.21 0.18 31.52
C SER A 169 1.20 -0.04 32.65
N ALA A 170 1.31 -1.21 33.30
CA ALA A 170 1.24 -1.42 34.75
C ALA A 170 0.55 -2.76 35.06
N ASP A 171 1.35 -3.81 35.28
CA ASP A 171 1.25 -4.51 36.56
C ASP A 171 2.61 -5.12 36.95
N GLN A 172 3.36 -4.34 37.72
CA GLN A 172 4.33 -4.90 38.66
C GLN A 172 3.59 -5.08 39.99
N SER A 173 3.80 -6.25 40.60
CA SER A 173 3.54 -6.60 42.00
C SER A 173 2.25 -7.36 42.32
N LEU A 174 2.31 -8.68 42.21
CA LEU A 174 1.79 -9.55 43.26
C LEU A 174 2.86 -10.57 43.67
N ASN A 175 3.67 -10.13 44.62
CA ASN A 175 4.53 -10.95 45.44
C ASN A 175 3.66 -11.47 46.61
N HIS A 176 3.43 -12.78 46.71
CA HIS A 176 3.17 -13.42 48.00
C HIS A 176 3.64 -14.89 48.02
N PRO A 177 4.11 -15.37 49.18
CA PRO A 177 5.01 -16.51 49.31
C PRO A 177 4.23 -17.83 49.37
N GLN A 178 4.79 -18.88 48.74
CA GLN A 178 4.35 -20.24 48.99
C GLN A 178 4.74 -20.65 50.43
N LYS A 179 3.74 -20.79 51.29
CA LYS A 179 3.88 -21.50 52.56
C LYS A 179 3.92 -23.00 52.30
N SER A 180 4.87 -23.64 52.96
CA SER A 180 5.04 -25.07 53.16
C SER A 180 3.80 -25.73 53.76
N GLN A 181 3.44 -26.92 53.27
CA GLN A 181 3.12 -28.13 54.02
C GLN A 181 3.09 -29.32 53.09
#